data_AF-A0A6A3IDG3-F1
#
_entry.id   AF-A0A6A3IDG3-F1
#
_cell.length_a   1.000
_cell.length_b   1.000
_cell.length_c   1.000
_cell.angle_alpha   90.00
_cell.angle_beta   90.00
_cell.angle_gamma   90.00
#
_symmetry.space_group_name_H-M   'P 1'
#
loop_
_entity.id
_entity.type
_entity.pdbx_description
1 polymer ?
#
loop_
_entity_poly.entity_id
_entity_poly.type
_entity_poly.pdbx_seq_one_letter_code
_entity_poly.pdbx_strand_id
1 'polypeptide(L)'
;MQRYYGLPELSTIVDCDTRVASTVSLFQRTIINYAAFKAYFEQCATYDDPQVFSKLDFADWRLLVEMEAVTESLAELARIEVQRSNQVASELIVLLKFAIDRLYADSYNIYDMDVLRTSKTNEKTLPRRSFHLSALSAEDQICIARVKG
;
A
#
# COMPACT_ATOMS: atom_id res chain seq x y z
N MET A 1 -21.60 -0.89 -18.64
CA MET A 1 -21.25 0.14 -19.64
C MET A 1 -20.71 -0.46 -20.94
N GLN A 2 -19.78 -1.43 -20.91
CA GLN A 2 -19.15 -2.02 -22.11
C GLN A 2 -20.13 -2.75 -23.07
N ARG A 3 -21.07 -3.55 -22.55
CA ARG A 3 -22.10 -4.23 -23.38
C ARG A 3 -23.04 -3.27 -24.13
N TYR A 4 -23.21 -2.03 -23.65
CA TYR A 4 -24.05 -1.02 -24.30
C TYR A 4 -23.41 -0.49 -25.60
N TYR A 5 -22.08 -0.61 -25.74
CA TYR A 5 -21.32 -0.19 -26.91
C TYR A 5 -20.84 -1.37 -27.78
N GLY A 6 -21.30 -2.59 -27.54
CA GLY A 6 -20.91 -3.77 -28.34
C GLY A 6 -19.45 -4.21 -28.18
N LEU A 7 -18.77 -3.77 -27.11
CA LEU A 7 -17.38 -4.14 -26.82
C LEU A 7 -17.31 -5.47 -26.06
N PRO A 8 -16.26 -6.30 -26.29
CA PRO A 8 -16.04 -7.53 -25.53
C PRO A 8 -15.91 -7.22 -24.03
N GLU A 9 -16.42 -8.15 -23.21
CA GLU A 9 -16.38 -8.03 -21.75
C GLU A 9 -14.93 -8.24 -21.28
N LEU A 10 -14.33 -7.18 -20.74
CA LEU A 10 -12.94 -7.20 -20.32
C LEU A 10 -12.85 -7.87 -18.95
N SER A 11 -12.23 -9.05 -18.91
CA SER A 11 -11.82 -9.70 -17.67
C SER A 11 -10.69 -8.86 -17.04
N THR A 12 -10.96 -8.26 -15.89
CA THR A 12 -9.95 -7.55 -15.11
C THR A 12 -9.11 -8.55 -14.33
N ILE A 13 -7.79 -8.52 -14.53
CA ILE A 13 -6.83 -9.20 -13.67
C ILE A 13 -7.01 -8.68 -12.23
N VAL A 14 -7.08 -9.59 -11.26
CA VAL A 14 -7.37 -9.25 -9.86
C VAL A 14 -6.10 -8.72 -9.22
N ASP A 15 -6.24 -7.85 -8.22
CA ASP A 15 -5.11 -7.23 -7.53
C ASP A 15 -4.06 -8.25 -7.06
N CYS A 16 -4.49 -9.45 -6.65
CA CYS A 16 -3.62 -10.53 -6.18
C CYS A 16 -2.67 -11.11 -7.23
N ASP A 17 -2.89 -10.84 -8.53
CA ASP A 17 -2.12 -11.46 -9.59
C ASP A 17 -0.74 -10.82 -9.78
N THR A 18 -0.50 -9.63 -9.21
CA THR A 18 0.84 -9.04 -9.14
C THR A 18 1.51 -9.36 -7.79
N ARG A 19 2.78 -9.80 -7.85
CA ARG A 19 3.57 -10.08 -6.63
C ARG A 19 3.68 -8.83 -5.74
N VAL A 20 3.75 -7.64 -6.35
CA VAL A 20 3.86 -6.36 -5.62
C VAL A 20 2.57 -6.05 -4.86
N ALA A 21 1.38 -6.23 -5.46
CA ALA A 21 0.11 -6.01 -4.75
C ALA A 21 -0.14 -7.02 -3.62
N SER A 22 0.39 -8.25 -3.72
CA SER A 22 0.37 -9.20 -2.61
C SER A 22 1.17 -8.67 -1.40
N THR A 23 2.32 -8.04 -1.64
CA THR A 23 3.12 -7.38 -0.60
C THR A 23 2.40 -6.18 -0.01
N VAL A 24 1.74 -5.34 -0.84
CA VAL A 24 0.91 -4.22 -0.35
C VAL A 24 -0.19 -4.73 0.58
N SER A 25 -0.91 -5.79 0.17
CA SER A 25 -1.95 -6.40 1.00
C SER A 25 -1.42 -6.90 2.35
N LEU A 26 -0.20 -7.46 2.37
CA LEU A 26 0.46 -7.89 3.60
C LEU A 26 0.78 -6.70 4.51
N PHE A 27 1.33 -5.61 3.96
CA PHE A 27 1.59 -4.39 4.73
C PHE A 27 0.31 -3.79 5.29
N GLN A 28 -0.72 -3.60 4.45
CA GLN A 28 -2.01 -3.05 4.88
C GLN A 28 -2.61 -3.84 6.04
N ARG A 29 -2.66 -5.18 5.92
CA ARG A 29 -3.14 -6.05 7.01
C ARG A 29 -2.30 -5.94 8.28
N THR A 30 -0.98 -5.84 8.13
CA THR A 30 -0.06 -5.69 9.27
C THR A 30 -0.28 -4.35 9.99
N ILE A 31 -0.46 -3.27 9.23
CA ILE A 31 -0.72 -1.90 9.73
C ILE A 31 -2.06 -1.82 10.47
N ILE A 32 -3.13 -2.37 9.88
CA ILE A 32 -4.47 -2.38 10.49
C ILE A 32 -4.44 -3.14 11.82
N ASN A 33 -3.74 -4.28 11.85
CA ASN A 33 -3.65 -5.12 13.03
C ASN A 33 -2.63 -4.65 14.07
N TYR A 34 -1.89 -3.56 13.82
CA TYR A 34 -0.87 -3.03 14.75
C TYR A 34 -1.36 -2.92 16.20
N ALA A 35 -2.54 -2.32 16.40
CA ALA A 35 -3.11 -2.13 17.74
C ALA A 35 -3.49 -3.47 18.39
N ALA A 36 -3.96 -4.43 17.60
CA ALA A 36 -4.29 -5.77 18.07
C ALA A 36 -3.03 -6.57 18.41
N PHE A 37 -1.98 -6.48 17.59
CA PHE A 37 -0.68 -7.08 17.90
C PHE A 37 -0.10 -6.53 19.19
N LYS A 38 -0.10 -5.20 19.36
CA LYS A 38 0.37 -4.56 20.59
C LYS A 38 -0.37 -5.10 21.82
N ALA A 39 -1.70 -5.10 21.80
CA ALA A 39 -2.52 -5.60 22.90
C ALA A 39 -2.32 -7.12 23.15
N TYR A 40 -2.14 -7.90 22.09
CA TYR A 40 -1.87 -9.34 22.19
C TYR A 40 -0.55 -9.60 22.90
N PHE A 41 0.53 -8.96 22.48
CA PHE A 41 1.86 -9.19 23.06
C PHE A 41 2.05 -8.58 24.45
N GLU A 42 1.19 -7.65 24.87
CA GLU A 42 1.07 -7.23 26.27
C GLU A 42 0.49 -8.32 27.19
N GLN A 43 -0.26 -9.30 26.64
CA GLN A 43 -0.98 -10.34 27.39
C GLN A 43 -0.84 -11.74 26.75
N CYS A 44 0.24 -12.01 26.01
CA CYS A 44 0.29 -13.18 25.15
C CYS A 44 0.31 -14.50 25.94
N ALA A 45 -0.05 -15.59 25.25
CA ALA A 45 -0.04 -16.92 25.83
C ALA A 45 1.36 -17.28 26.36
N THR A 46 1.43 -18.15 27.37
CA THR A 46 2.68 -18.53 28.04
C THR A 46 3.68 -19.27 27.13
N TYR A 47 3.22 -19.76 25.98
CA TYR A 47 4.08 -20.43 24.98
C TYR A 47 4.59 -19.47 23.89
N ASP A 48 4.10 -18.23 23.84
CA ASP A 48 4.59 -17.22 22.92
C ASP A 48 5.73 -16.40 23.53
N ASP A 49 6.60 -15.87 22.67
CA ASP A 49 7.65 -14.96 23.08
C ASP A 49 7.09 -13.51 23.14
N PRO A 50 6.90 -12.93 24.33
CA PRO A 50 6.36 -11.57 24.48
C PRO A 50 7.29 -10.51 23.88
N GLN A 51 8.57 -10.83 23.67
CA GLN A 51 9.56 -9.88 23.15
C GLN A 51 9.46 -9.73 21.63
N VAL A 52 8.75 -10.60 20.91
CA VAL A 52 8.66 -10.56 19.44
C VAL A 52 8.18 -9.20 18.94
N PHE A 53 7.14 -8.63 19.57
CA PHE A 53 6.64 -7.31 19.18
C PHE A 53 7.62 -6.18 19.50
N SER A 54 8.34 -6.29 20.62
CA SER A 54 9.34 -5.29 21.04
C SER A 54 10.63 -5.31 20.22
N LYS A 55 10.84 -6.30 19.35
CA LYS A 55 11.95 -6.31 18.39
C LYS A 55 11.82 -5.25 17.31
N LEU A 56 10.60 -4.73 17.11
CA LEU A 56 10.32 -3.62 16.21
C LEU A 56 9.97 -2.40 17.06
N ASP A 57 10.77 -1.34 16.95
CA ASP A 57 10.46 -0.08 17.59
C ASP A 57 9.43 0.73 16.78
N PHE A 58 9.01 1.88 17.31
CA PHE A 58 8.05 2.71 16.58
C PHE A 58 8.59 3.24 15.24
N ALA A 59 9.91 3.44 15.11
CA ALA A 59 10.51 3.86 13.85
C ALA A 59 10.42 2.73 12.81
N ASP A 60 10.61 1.47 13.21
CA ASP A 60 10.41 0.31 12.32
C ASP A 60 8.95 0.20 11.85
N TRP A 61 8.00 0.38 12.77
CA TRP A 61 6.56 0.39 12.43
C TRP A 61 6.19 1.55 11.51
N ARG A 62 6.80 2.72 11.72
CA ARG A 62 6.63 3.88 10.84
C ARG A 62 7.23 3.61 9.46
N LEU A 63 8.43 3.04 9.39
CA LEU A 63 9.07 2.67 8.12
C LEU A 63 8.20 1.71 7.32
N LEU A 64 7.57 0.72 7.97
CA LEU A 64 6.63 -0.20 7.31
C LEU A 64 5.46 0.55 6.65
N VAL A 65 4.92 1.57 7.31
CA VAL A 65 3.81 2.39 6.81
C VAL A 65 4.24 3.28 5.65
N GLU A 66 5.46 3.82 5.69
CA GLU A 66 6.05 4.58 4.59
C GLU A 66 6.29 3.68 3.36
N MET A 67 6.92 2.52 3.56
CA MET A 67 7.17 1.52 2.53
C MET A 67 5.87 0.98 1.89
N GLU A 68 4.77 0.92 2.62
CA GLU A 68 3.45 0.56 2.06
C GLU A 68 3.02 1.54 0.98
N ALA A 69 3.14 2.85 1.23
CA ALA A 69 2.68 3.88 0.30
C ALA A 69 3.50 3.90 -1.02
N VAL A 70 4.81 3.67 -0.92
CA VAL A 70 5.71 3.54 -2.08
C VAL A 70 5.37 2.26 -2.85
N THR A 71 5.23 1.14 -2.15
CA THR A 71 4.91 -0.15 -2.79
C THR A 71 3.53 -0.15 -3.42
N GLU A 72 2.55 0.55 -2.83
CA GLU A 72 1.21 0.74 -3.38
C GLU A 72 1.25 1.49 -4.72
N SER A 73 2.06 2.55 -4.79
CA SER A 73 2.23 3.33 -6.03
C SER A 73 2.89 2.50 -7.14
N LEU A 74 3.84 1.63 -6.78
CA LEU A 74 4.42 0.65 -7.70
C LEU A 74 3.43 -0.43 -8.13
N ALA A 75 2.60 -0.92 -7.20
CA ALA A 75 1.59 -1.93 -7.49
C ALA A 75 0.54 -1.41 -8.49
N GLU A 76 0.13 -0.14 -8.35
CA GLU A 76 -0.80 0.51 -9.27
C GLU A 76 -0.23 0.56 -10.70
N LEU A 77 1.03 1.00 -10.86
CA LEU A 77 1.70 1.01 -12.15
C LEU A 77 1.84 -0.41 -12.74
N ALA A 78 2.31 -1.38 -11.94
CA ALA A 78 2.47 -2.77 -12.37
C ALA A 78 1.14 -3.38 -12.81
N ARG A 79 0.05 -3.06 -12.10
CA ARG A 79 -1.30 -3.53 -12.42
C ARG A 79 -1.78 -2.99 -13.76
N ILE A 80 -1.61 -1.69 -14.02
CA ILE A 80 -1.97 -1.07 -15.30
C ILE A 80 -1.19 -1.74 -16.44
N GLU A 81 0.12 -1.95 -16.25
CA GLU A 81 0.96 -2.61 -17.26
C GLU A 81 0.56 -4.06 -17.54
N VAL A 82 0.24 -4.83 -16.50
CA VAL A 82 -0.24 -6.22 -16.65
C VAL A 82 -1.61 -6.27 -17.34
N GLN A 83 -2.46 -5.27 -17.15
CA GLN A 83 -3.78 -5.16 -17.78
C GLN A 83 -3.75 -4.50 -19.17
N ARG A 84 -2.57 -4.12 -19.67
CA ARG A 84 -2.40 -3.37 -20.93
C ARG A 84 -3.16 -3.99 -22.12
N SER A 85 -3.14 -5.31 -22.27
CA SER A 85 -3.82 -6.02 -23.38
C SER A 85 -5.35 -5.94 -23.30
N ASN A 86 -5.89 -5.68 -22.11
CA ASN A 86 -7.32 -5.63 -21.84
C ASN A 86 -7.83 -4.18 -21.78
N GLN A 87 -7.01 -3.18 -22.10
CA GLN A 87 -7.39 -1.76 -22.08
C GLN A 87 -7.44 -1.20 -23.50
N VAL A 88 -8.39 -0.29 -23.75
CA VAL A 88 -8.35 0.53 -24.96
C VAL A 88 -7.21 1.55 -24.86
N ALA A 89 -6.58 1.90 -25.98
CA ALA A 89 -5.37 2.72 -25.99
C ALA A 89 -5.54 4.06 -25.26
N SER A 90 -6.71 4.70 -25.36
CA SER A 90 -6.99 5.96 -24.66
C SER A 90 -7.05 5.80 -23.15
N GLU A 91 -7.63 4.72 -22.64
CA GLU A 91 -7.71 4.42 -21.20
C GLU A 91 -6.32 4.11 -20.64
N LEU A 92 -5.55 3.28 -21.35
CA LEU A 92 -4.18 2.94 -21.00
C LEU A 92 -3.30 4.18 -20.85
N ILE A 93 -3.35 5.12 -21.81
CA ILE A 93 -2.55 6.35 -21.77
C ILE A 93 -2.88 7.17 -20.51
N VAL A 94 -4.16 7.34 -20.19
CA VAL A 94 -4.59 8.11 -19.03
C VAL A 94 -4.15 7.45 -17.73
N LEU A 95 -4.35 6.14 -17.60
CA LEU A 95 -3.99 5.39 -16.39
C LEU A 95 -2.47 5.35 -16.18
N LEU A 96 -1.69 5.08 -17.23
CA LEU A 96 -0.22 5.10 -17.14
C LEU A 96 0.29 6.48 -16.75
N LYS A 97 -0.23 7.55 -17.37
CA LYS A 97 0.18 8.91 -17.03
C LYS A 97 -0.14 9.23 -15.58
N PHE A 98 -1.34 8.87 -15.10
CA PHE A 98 -1.74 9.06 -13.72
C PHE A 98 -0.84 8.31 -12.73
N ALA A 99 -0.58 7.01 -12.97
CA ALA A 99 0.26 6.21 -12.09
C ALA A 99 1.72 6.68 -12.07
N ILE A 100 2.25 7.12 -13.22
CA ILE A 100 3.57 7.75 -13.29
C ILE A 100 3.57 9.06 -12.50
N ASP A 101 2.61 9.97 -12.72
CA ASP A 101 2.58 11.25 -12.01
C ASP A 101 2.47 11.05 -10.49
N ARG A 102 1.72 10.04 -10.04
CA ARG A 102 1.67 9.64 -8.63
C ARG A 102 3.00 9.07 -8.12
N LEU A 103 3.67 8.23 -8.90
CA LEU A 103 4.98 7.67 -8.56
C LEU A 103 6.04 8.77 -8.41
N TYR A 104 5.97 9.80 -9.26
CA TYR A 104 6.89 10.95 -9.25
C TYR A 104 6.48 12.07 -8.30
N ALA A 105 5.32 11.97 -7.63
CA ALA A 105 4.84 12.97 -6.69
C ALA A 105 5.83 13.19 -5.53
N ASP A 106 5.88 14.43 -5.02
CA ASP A 106 6.70 14.78 -3.86
C ASP A 106 5.98 14.52 -2.54
N SER A 107 4.78 13.93 -2.60
CA SER A 107 3.98 13.62 -1.43
C SER A 107 3.36 12.23 -1.51
N TYR A 108 3.40 11.50 -0.40
CA TYR A 108 2.82 10.17 -0.27
C TYR A 108 1.78 10.15 0.84
N ASN A 109 0.70 9.40 0.61
CA ASN A 109 -0.35 9.22 1.61
C ASN A 109 -0.02 7.96 2.40
N ILE A 110 0.35 8.13 3.67
CA ILE A 110 0.71 7.03 4.57
C ILE A 110 -0.36 6.85 5.64
N TYR A 111 -0.53 5.64 6.15
CA TYR A 111 -1.50 5.37 7.20
C TYR A 111 -1.22 6.10 8.51
N ASP A 112 -2.28 6.46 9.20
CA ASP A 112 -2.21 7.04 10.53
C ASP A 112 -2.13 5.94 11.61
N MET A 113 -0.93 5.76 12.16
CA MET A 113 -0.69 4.75 13.20
C MET A 113 -1.34 5.09 14.54
N ASP A 114 -1.60 6.36 14.83
CA ASP A 114 -2.06 6.81 16.15
C ASP A 114 -3.59 6.81 16.31
N VAL A 115 -4.33 6.67 15.20
CA VAL A 115 -5.80 6.69 15.22
C VAL A 115 -6.39 5.50 16.00
N LEU A 116 -7.57 5.66 16.59
CA LEU A 116 -8.25 4.54 17.24
C LEU A 116 -8.83 3.57 16.22
N ARG A 117 -8.59 2.26 16.44
CA ARG A 117 -9.13 1.19 15.59
C ARG A 117 -10.49 0.76 16.15
N THR A 118 -11.47 0.61 15.27
CA THR A 118 -12.81 0.12 15.60
C THR A 118 -13.09 -1.20 14.88
N SER A 119 -14.19 -1.88 15.22
CA SER A 119 -14.62 -3.10 14.50
C SER A 119 -14.94 -2.87 13.01
N LYS A 120 -15.02 -1.62 12.56
CA LYS A 120 -15.24 -1.23 11.15
C LYS A 120 -13.96 -0.79 10.45
N THR A 121 -12.83 -0.72 11.15
CA THR A 121 -11.56 -0.29 10.58
C THR A 121 -11.00 -1.39 9.65
N ASN A 122 -10.70 -1.02 8.41
CA ASN A 122 -10.12 -1.85 7.37
C ASN A 122 -9.19 -0.99 6.50
N GLU A 123 -8.59 -1.57 5.46
CA GLU A 123 -7.63 -0.91 4.56
C GLU A 123 -8.17 0.34 3.88
N LYS A 124 -9.49 0.42 3.69
CA LYS A 124 -10.17 1.56 3.05
C LYS A 124 -10.61 2.62 4.04
N THR A 125 -10.77 2.27 5.31
CA THR A 125 -11.37 3.17 6.33
C THR A 125 -10.37 3.67 7.35
N LEU A 126 -9.18 3.05 7.47
CA LEU A 126 -8.09 3.61 8.25
C LEU A 126 -7.57 4.88 7.55
N PRO A 127 -7.56 6.04 8.23
CA PRO A 127 -7.20 7.29 7.58
C PRO A 127 -5.74 7.30 7.17
N ARG A 128 -5.47 8.00 6.07
CA ARG A 128 -4.12 8.29 5.57
C ARG A 128 -3.87 9.79 5.66
N ARG A 129 -2.64 10.17 5.96
CA ARG A 129 -2.18 11.57 5.95
C ARG A 129 -1.15 11.76 4.83
N SER A 130 -1.18 12.92 4.20
CA SER A 130 -0.20 13.27 3.18
C SER A 130 1.09 13.77 3.83
N PHE A 131 2.22 13.18 3.43
CA PHE A 131 3.55 13.57 3.87
C PHE A 131 4.40 13.93 2.66
N HIS A 132 5.16 15.01 2.77
CA HIS A 132 6.17 15.36 1.79
C HIS A 132 7.37 14.40 1.87
N LEU A 133 8.02 14.12 0.74
CA LEU A 133 9.18 13.23 0.61
C LEU A 133 10.25 13.49 1.67
N SER A 134 10.55 14.77 1.91
CA SER A 134 11.58 15.19 2.88
C SER A 134 11.23 14.88 4.34
N ALA A 135 9.97 14.53 4.63
CA ALA A 135 9.50 14.19 5.97
C ALA A 135 9.46 12.67 6.23
N LEU A 136 9.74 11.86 5.21
CA LEU A 136 9.84 10.40 5.29
C LEU A 136 11.23 9.99 5.81
N SER A 137 11.38 8.75 6.27
CA SER A 137 12.66 8.20 6.70
C SER A 137 13.72 8.22 5.60
N ALA A 138 15.00 8.13 5.99
CA ALA A 138 16.10 8.12 5.03
C ALA A 138 16.04 6.88 4.13
N GLU A 139 15.64 5.75 4.69
CA GLU A 139 15.44 4.47 4.02
C GLU A 139 14.37 4.59 2.92
N ASP A 140 13.24 5.23 3.25
CA ASP A 140 12.14 5.42 2.30
C ASP A 140 12.52 6.42 1.20
N GLN A 141 13.20 7.52 1.55
CA GLN A 141 13.76 8.46 0.57
C GLN A 141 14.72 7.77 -0.41
N ILE A 142 15.58 6.86 0.07
CA ILE A 142 16.47 6.05 -0.79
C ILE A 142 15.65 5.14 -1.71
N CYS A 143 14.61 4.49 -1.18
CA CYS A 143 13.74 3.63 -1.96
C CYS A 143 13.07 4.42 -3.10
N ILE A 144 12.46 5.56 -2.76
CA ILE A 144 11.79 6.44 -3.71
C ILE A 144 12.76 6.97 -4.76
N ALA A 145 13.97 7.39 -4.36
CA ALA A 145 14.99 7.84 -5.31
C ALA A 145 15.32 6.75 -6.35
N ARG A 146 15.51 5.49 -5.91
CA ARG A 146 15.76 4.37 -6.82
C ARG A 146 14.58 4.05 -7.74
N VAL A 147 13.36 4.27 -7.25
CA VAL A 147 12.13 4.06 -8.02
C VAL A 147 11.93 5.16 -9.08
N LYS A 148 12.29 6.40 -8.74
CA LYS A 148 12.18 7.56 -9.65
C LYS A 148 13.34 7.64 -10.67
N GLY A 149 14.48 7.01 -10.42
CA GLY A 149 15.64 6.97 -11.33
C GLY A 149 16.77 7.89 -10.88
#